data_AF-A0A6B3IC53-F1
#
_entry.id   AF-A0A6B3IC53-F1
#
_cell.length_a   1.000
_cell.length_b   1.000
_cell.length_c   1.000
_cell.angle_alpha   90.00
_cell.angle_beta   90.00
_cell.angle_gamma   90.00
#
_symmetry.space_group_name_H-M   'P 1'
#
loop_
_entity.id
_entity.type
_entity.pdbx_description
1 polymer ?
#
loop_
_entity_poly.entity_id
_entity_poly.type
_entity_poly.pdbx_seq_one_letter_code
_entity_poly.pdbx_strand_id
1 'polypeptide(L)'
;RLWASLTDARGLEGRDALWAHPDMLPTAHDLDDPDGFVHHEQADFSELDKMLGEAAKGPRKPAAEDEGKADGNGDGDGKEDGKDGRDQ
;
A
#
# COMPACT_ATOMS: atom_id res chain seq x y z
N ARG A 1 11.89 -0.05 27.04
CA ARG A 1 10.51 -0.08 26.50
C ARG A 1 10.45 -0.30 24.98
N LEU A 2 11.55 -0.13 24.24
CA LEU A 2 11.67 -0.36 22.80
C LEU A 2 10.97 -1.63 22.28
N TRP A 3 11.24 -2.78 22.90
CA TRP A 3 10.69 -4.04 22.42
C TRP A 3 9.16 -4.12 22.54
N ALA A 4 8.57 -3.43 23.53
CA ALA A 4 7.12 -3.37 23.66
C ALA A 4 6.51 -2.49 22.58
N SER A 5 7.08 -1.31 22.30
CA SER A 5 6.60 -0.43 21.22
C SER A 5 6.80 -1.05 19.84
N LEU A 6 7.91 -1.76 19.62
CA LEU A 6 8.16 -2.49 18.38
C LEU A 6 7.14 -3.62 18.15
N THR A 7 6.82 -4.39 19.20
CA THR A 7 5.77 -5.41 19.12
C THR A 7 4.37 -4.81 18.95
N ASP A 8 4.09 -3.66 19.56
CA ASP A 8 2.79 -2.97 19.39
C ASP A 8 2.63 -2.43 17.96
N ALA A 9 3.70 -1.90 17.37
CA ALA A 9 3.68 -1.36 16.01
C ALA A 9 3.71 -2.43 14.91
N ARG A 10 4.36 -3.59 15.15
CA ARG A 10 4.69 -4.56 14.09
C ARG A 10 4.41 -6.03 14.43
N GLY A 11 3.90 -6.31 15.61
CA GLY A 11 3.67 -7.66 16.10
C GLY A 11 4.95 -8.40 16.51
N LEU A 12 4.79 -9.68 16.82
CA LEU A 12 5.90 -10.56 17.21
C LEU A 12 6.80 -10.87 16.02
N GLU A 13 6.22 -11.02 14.84
CA GLU A 13 6.91 -11.33 13.58
C GLU A 13 7.88 -10.21 13.19
N GLY A 14 7.49 -8.94 13.36
CA GLY A 14 8.38 -7.80 13.09
C GLY A 14 9.59 -7.75 14.03
N ARG A 15 9.42 -8.16 15.29
CA ARG A 15 10.53 -8.27 16.25
C ARG A 15 11.47 -9.43 15.88
N ASP A 16 10.90 -10.58 15.55
CA ASP A 16 11.68 -11.78 15.23
C ASP A 16 12.44 -11.60 13.90
N ALA A 17 11.89 -10.87 12.92
CA ALA A 17 12.59 -10.49 11.70
C ALA A 17 13.84 -9.64 11.98
N LEU A 18 13.77 -8.75 12.97
CA LEU A 18 14.92 -7.94 13.40
C LEU A 18 16.05 -8.80 13.99
N TRP A 19 15.69 -9.92 14.62
CA TRP A 19 16.63 -10.88 15.18
C TRP A 19 17.13 -11.91 14.16
N ALA A 20 16.53 -11.97 12.96
CA ALA A 20 16.97 -12.87 11.90
C ALA A 20 18.40 -12.55 11.43
N HIS A 21 18.84 -11.30 11.61
CA HIS A 21 20.20 -10.86 11.31
C HIS A 21 20.78 -10.01 12.45
N PRO A 22 21.98 -10.33 12.98
CA PRO A 22 22.56 -9.61 14.11
C PRO A 22 22.91 -8.14 13.80
N ASP A 23 23.06 -7.80 12.52
CA ASP A 23 23.38 -6.44 12.06
C ASP A 23 22.17 -5.49 12.08
N MET A 24 20.95 -6.03 12.23
CA MET A 24 19.71 -5.24 12.27
C MET A 24 19.28 -4.88 13.70
N LEU A 25 20.06 -5.28 14.70
CA LEU A 25 19.75 -5.01 16.10
C LEU A 25 19.89 -3.51 16.41
N PRO A 26 18.98 -2.96 17.25
CA PRO A 26 19.04 -1.57 17.67
C PRO A 26 20.35 -1.28 18.41
N THR A 27 20.94 -0.15 18.07
CA THR A 27 22.15 0.39 18.70
C THR A 27 21.81 1.06 20.04
N ALA A 28 22.84 1.54 20.75
CA ALA A 28 22.64 2.31 21.98
C ALA A 28 21.80 3.58 21.77
N HIS A 29 21.93 4.23 20.61
CA HIS A 29 21.15 5.43 20.28
C HIS A 29 19.66 5.13 20.13
N ASP A 30 19.33 4.00 19.53
CA ASP A 30 17.95 3.53 19.35
C ASP A 30 17.27 3.14 20.67
N LEU A 31 18.08 2.79 21.68
CA LEU A 31 17.58 2.57 23.04
C LEU A 31 17.25 3.87 23.77
N ASP A 32 17.96 4.96 23.45
CA ASP A 32 17.69 6.30 23.96
C ASP A 32 16.45 6.92 23.30
N ASP A 33 16.20 6.61 22.01
CA ASP A 33 15.01 7.03 21.25
C ASP A 33 14.23 5.83 20.65
N PRO A 34 13.43 5.13 21.48
CA PRO A 34 12.72 3.95 21.02
C PRO A 34 11.57 4.22 20.07
N ASP A 35 10.96 5.41 20.16
CA ASP A 35 9.88 5.80 19.25
C ASP A 35 10.46 6.16 17.88
N GLY A 36 11.61 6.86 17.85
CA GLY A 36 12.37 7.12 16.64
C GLY A 36 12.76 5.85 15.89
N PHE A 37 13.28 4.83 16.57
CA PHE A 37 13.64 3.56 15.93
C PHE A 37 12.44 2.84 15.30
N VAL A 38 11.31 2.79 16.01
CA VAL A 38 10.11 2.09 15.54
C VAL A 38 9.53 2.77 14.29
N HIS A 39 9.54 4.09 14.23
CA HIS A 39 8.98 4.89 13.13
C HIS A 39 9.97 5.19 12.00
N HIS A 40 11.29 5.09 12.22
CA HIS A 40 12.33 5.37 11.23
C HIS A 40 12.17 4.55 9.93
N GLU A 41 11.88 3.25 10.02
CA GLU A 41 11.71 2.41 8.82
C GLU A 41 10.35 2.59 8.15
N GLN A 42 9.37 3.15 8.87
CA GLN A 42 8.15 3.70 8.28
C GLN A 42 8.43 5.15 7.86
N ALA A 43 9.48 5.38 7.06
CA ALA A 43 9.71 6.70 6.51
C ALA A 43 8.40 7.19 5.86
N ASP A 44 7.90 8.34 6.30
CA ASP A 44 6.65 8.90 5.79
C ASP A 44 6.90 9.44 4.38
N PHE A 45 6.81 8.56 3.39
CA PHE A 45 7.03 8.88 1.99
C PHE A 45 5.97 9.84 1.43
N SER A 46 4.96 10.22 2.21
CA SER A 46 3.90 11.14 1.78
C SER A 46 4.43 12.51 1.37
N GLU A 47 5.48 13.02 2.03
CA GLU A 47 6.08 14.31 1.70
C GLU A 47 7.00 14.19 0.46
N LEU A 48 7.71 13.07 0.36
CA LEU A 48 8.55 12.69 -0.78
C LEU A 48 7.72 12.48 -2.06
N ASP A 49 6.56 11.84 -1.94
CA ASP A 49 5.58 11.61 -3.01
C ASP A 49 4.96 12.93 -3.50
N LYS A 50 4.62 13.86 -2.60
CA LYS A 50 4.15 15.20 -2.99
C LYS A 50 5.21 15.98 -3.79
N MET A 51 6.46 15.96 -3.35
CA MET A 51 7.55 16.63 -4.09
C MET A 51 7.80 15.99 -5.45
N LEU A 52 7.75 14.65 -5.53
CA LEU A 52 7.89 13.92 -6.79
C LEU A 52 6.71 14.17 -7.75
N GLY A 53 5.49 14.20 -7.21
CA GLY A 53 4.27 14.51 -7.95
C GLY A 53 4.27 15.92 -8.52
N GLU A 54 4.66 16.93 -7.75
CA GLU A 54 4.79 18.32 -8.21
C GLU A 54 5.88 18.46 -9.28
N ALA A 55 7.02 17.77 -9.12
CA ALA A 55 8.09 17.76 -10.13
C ALA A 55 7.65 17.05 -11.44
N ALA A 56 6.90 15.96 -11.33
CA ALA A 56 6.36 15.23 -12.48
C ALA A 56 5.25 16.02 -13.22
N LYS A 57 4.57 16.94 -12.53
CA LYS A 57 3.48 17.77 -13.06
C LYS A 57 3.95 19.01 -13.83
N GLY A 58 5.21 19.02 -14.30
CA GLY A 58 5.82 20.07 -15.12
C GLY A 58 4.86 20.68 -16.16
N PRO A 59 5.07 21.95 -16.54
CA PRO A 59 4.03 22.86 -17.03
C PRO A 59 3.18 22.21 -18.13
N ARG A 60 1.94 21.84 -17.77
CA ARG A 60 0.97 21.32 -18.74
C ARG A 60 0.65 22.44 -19.74
N LYS A 61 1.09 22.26 -20.98
CA LYS A 61 0.53 23.01 -22.12
C LYS A 61 -0.94 22.60 -22.28
N PRO A 62 -1.90 23.53 -22.39
CA PRO A 62 -3.25 23.20 -22.76
C PRO A 62 -3.27 22.89 -24.26
N ALA A 63 -3.42 21.62 -24.62
CA ALA A 63 -3.84 21.18 -25.94
C ALA A 63 -5.20 20.50 -25.71
N ALA A 64 -6.28 21.23 -25.91
CA ALA A 64 -7.02 21.27 -27.18
C ALA A 64 -7.80 19.95 -27.39
N GLU A 65 -9.10 20.08 -27.14
CA GLU A 65 -10.21 19.24 -27.56
C GLU A 65 -9.96 18.50 -28.88
N ASP A 66 -10.08 17.17 -28.88
CA ASP A 66 -10.37 16.41 -30.10
C ASP A 66 -11.33 15.27 -29.76
N GLU A 67 -12.52 15.39 -30.32
CA GLU A 67 -13.65 14.48 -30.20
C GLU A 67 -13.42 13.26 -31.11
N GLY A 68 -13.68 12.05 -30.62
CA GLY A 68 -13.56 10.86 -31.46
C GLY A 68 -14.12 9.56 -30.88
N LYS A 69 -15.44 9.37 -31.02
CA LYS A 69 -16.21 8.11 -31.20
C LYS A 69 -15.85 6.89 -30.32
N ALA A 70 -16.69 6.47 -29.38
CA ALA A 70 -17.95 5.71 -29.57
C ALA A 70 -17.77 4.39 -30.34
N ASP A 71 -17.84 3.27 -29.61
CA ASP A 71 -18.38 1.93 -29.93
C ASP A 71 -18.01 1.04 -28.70
N GLY A 72 -18.88 0.48 -27.86
CA GLY A 72 -20.22 -0.04 -28.06
C GLY A 72 -20.18 -1.57 -28.08
N ASN A 73 -20.29 -2.24 -26.93
CA ASN A 73 -21.16 -3.41 -26.69
C ASN A 73 -20.85 -4.06 -25.33
N GLY A 74 -21.69 -3.79 -24.34
CA GLY A 74 -21.83 -4.63 -23.16
C GLY A 74 -22.85 -5.72 -23.47
N ASP A 75 -22.49 -6.97 -23.26
CA ASP A 75 -23.43 -8.08 -23.24
C ASP A 75 -23.29 -8.75 -21.87
N GLY A 76 -24.20 -8.40 -20.98
CA GLY A 76 -24.48 -9.14 -19.77
C GLY A 76 -25.85 -9.75 -19.94
N ASP A 77 -25.90 -11.07 -20.04
CA ASP A 77 -27.15 -11.82 -19.88
C ASP A 77 -26.92 -12.91 -18.84
N GLY A 78 -27.36 -12.60 -17.61
CA GLY A 78 -27.61 -13.58 -16.58
C GLY A 78 -29.06 -14.02 -16.68
N LYS A 79 -29.30 -15.33 -16.72
CA LYS A 79 -30.57 -15.90 -16.33
C LYS A 79 -30.39 -17.28 -15.70
N GLU A 80 -30.51 -17.28 -14.38
CA GLU A 80 -30.86 -18.45 -13.55
C GLU A 80 -32.31 -18.90 -13.84
N ASP A 81 -32.71 -19.97 -13.15
CA ASP A 81 -34.04 -20.61 -13.10
C ASP A 81 -34.24 -21.73 -14.13
N GLY A 82 -34.56 -22.97 -13.77
CA GLY A 82 -34.90 -23.56 -12.49
C GLY A 82 -35.51 -24.94 -12.73
N LYS A 83 -35.14 -25.90 -11.88
CA LYS A 83 -35.89 -27.03 -11.34
C LYS A 83 -36.84 -27.92 -12.19
N ASP A 84 -36.80 -29.19 -11.78
CA ASP A 84 -37.87 -30.18 -11.71
C ASP A 84 -38.20 -31.05 -12.94
N GLY A 85 -37.58 -32.23 -12.92
CA GLY A 85 -38.24 -33.55 -12.88
C GLY A 85 -39.58 -33.74 -13.57
N ARG A 86 -39.60 -34.62 -14.58
CA ARG A 86 -40.57 -35.74 -14.67
C ARG A 86 -40.18 -36.76 -15.74
N ASP A 87 -40.48 -38.01 -15.39
CA ASP A 87 -40.49 -39.27 -16.13
C ASP A 87 -40.71 -39.20 -17.66
N GLN A 88 -39.93 -39.96 -18.43
CA GLN A 88 -40.27 -41.31 -18.95
C GLN A 88 -39.01 -42.04 -19.42
#